data_AF-M5BPZ4-F1
#
_entry.id   AF-M5BPZ4-F1
#
_cell.length_a   1.000
_cell.length_b   1.000
_cell.length_c   1.000
_cell.angle_alpha   90.00
_cell.angle_beta   90.00
_cell.angle_gamma   90.00
#
_symmetry.space_group_name_H-M   'P 1'
#
loop_
_entity.id
_entity.type
_entity.pdbx_description
1 polymer ?
#
loop_
_entity_poly.entity_id
_entity_poly.type
_entity_poly.pdbx_seq_one_letter_code
_entity_poly.pdbx_strand_id
1 'polypeptide(L)'
;MLVPRRTVLCDKILEEEGVFGEVTISEFPLEFIPLEDDLVSLEWDNTFKEIYLDGDESSIYYAAQALSTMQRAYGKFPHVVGKGDGADVRMATLVA
;
A
#
# COMPACT_ATOMS: atom_id res chain seq x y z
N MET A 1 3.17 -5.69 15.76
CA MET A 1 2.83 -6.12 14.38
C MET A 1 2.30 -4.91 13.63
N LEU A 2 2.94 -4.52 12.54
CA LEU A 2 2.58 -3.38 11.69
C LEU A 2 1.99 -3.90 10.38
N VAL A 3 0.95 -3.22 9.90
CA VAL A 3 0.23 -3.57 8.67
C VAL A 3 0.13 -2.31 7.79
N PRO A 4 0.40 -2.40 6.47
CA PRO A 4 0.96 -3.56 5.77
C PRO A 4 2.49 -3.67 5.93
N ARG A 5 3.17 -2.60 6.36
CA ARG A 5 4.63 -2.54 6.47
C ARG A 5 5.08 -1.64 7.62
N ARG A 6 6.35 -1.75 7.98
CA ARG A 6 7.06 -0.83 8.85
C ARG A 6 7.39 0.44 8.07
N THR A 7 7.26 1.57 8.75
CA THR A 7 7.61 2.87 8.20
C THR A 7 8.72 3.49 9.02
N VAL A 8 9.57 4.28 8.36
CA VAL A 8 10.62 5.05 9.04
C VAL A 8 10.03 6.01 10.07
N LEU A 9 8.80 6.49 9.85
CA LEU A 9 8.10 7.35 10.80
C LEU A 9 7.76 6.60 12.09
N CYS A 10 7.23 5.38 12.00
CA CYS A 10 6.95 4.55 13.17
C CYS A 10 8.22 4.28 13.98
N ASP A 11 9.34 4.00 13.31
CA ASP A 11 10.62 3.74 13.97
C ASP A 11 11.10 4.94 14.77
N LYS A 12 11.08 6.13 14.15
CA LYS A 12 11.48 7.38 14.82
C LYS A 12 10.62 7.68 16.04
N ILE A 13 9.31 7.51 15.95
CA ILE A 13 8.41 7.74 17.09
C ILE A 13 8.74 6.79 18.24
N LEU A 14 8.96 5.50 17.95
CA LEU A 14 9.31 4.52 18.98
C LEU A 14 10.70 4.80 19.60
N GLU A 15 11.65 5.32 18.83
CA GLU A 15 12.95 5.75 19.31
C GLU A 15 12.84 6.99 20.21
N GLU A 16 12.04 7.99 19.80
CA GLU A 16 11.79 9.23 20.57
C GLU A 16 11.10 8.94 21.91
N GLU A 17 10.17 7.98 21.94
CA GLU A 17 9.51 7.52 23.17
C GLU A 17 10.39 6.56 24.00
N GLY A 18 11.58 6.19 23.52
CA GLY A 18 12.55 5.35 24.24
C GLY A 18 12.19 3.86 24.33
N VAL A 19 11.10 3.43 23.68
CA VAL A 19 10.56 2.06 23.77
C VAL A 19 10.99 1.14 22.61
N PHE A 20 11.67 1.68 21.60
CA PHE A 20 12.05 0.93 20.39
C PHE A 20 12.82 -0.38 20.68
N GLY A 21 13.71 -0.38 21.67
CA GLY A 21 14.49 -1.56 22.05
C GLY A 21 13.72 -2.60 22.88
N GLU A 22 12.55 -2.24 23.39
CA GLU A 22 11.73 -3.08 24.28
C GLU A 22 10.61 -3.82 23.51
N VAL A 23 10.35 -3.42 22.27
CA VAL A 23 9.28 -3.98 21.44
C VAL A 23 9.83 -4.86 20.32
N THR A 24 9.19 -6.00 20.08
CA THR A 24 9.46 -6.81 18.89
C THR A 24 8.60 -6.32 17.74
N ILE A 25 9.22 -5.67 16.76
CA ILE A 25 8.54 -5.16 15.56
C ILE A 25 8.49 -6.25 14.50
N SER A 26 7.28 -6.60 14.07
CA SER A 26 7.00 -7.50 12.95
C SER A 26 6.13 -6.79 11.92
N GLU A 27 6.28 -7.17 10.65
CA GLU A 27 5.44 -6.70 9.55
C GLU A 27 4.50 -7.82 9.11
N PHE A 28 3.30 -7.44 8.68
CA PHE A 28 2.38 -8.34 8.01
C PHE A 28 1.86 -7.67 6.72
N PRO A 29 2.36 -8.07 5.54
CA PRO A 29 2.03 -7.46 4.26
C PRO A 29 0.64 -7.86 3.78
N LEU A 30 -0.38 -7.39 4.50
CA LEU A 30 -1.77 -7.52 4.10
C LEU A 30 -2.05 -6.52 2.97
N GLU A 31 -2.02 -7.02 1.75
CA GLU A 31 -2.30 -6.27 0.53
C GLU A 31 -3.77 -6.50 0.12
N PHE A 32 -4.03 -7.05 -1.06
CA PHE A 32 -5.40 -7.36 -1.48
C PHE A 32 -6.04 -8.45 -0.61
N ILE A 33 -7.21 -8.12 -0.07
CA ILE A 33 -8.11 -9.03 0.65
C ILE A 33 -9.18 -9.49 -0.35
N PRO A 34 -9.34 -10.80 -0.60
CA PRO A 34 -10.44 -11.32 -1.39
C PRO A 34 -11.74 -11.19 -0.60
N LEU A 35 -12.67 -10.40 -1.12
CA LEU A 35 -14.02 -10.25 -0.56
C LEU A 35 -15.00 -11.24 -1.21
N GLU A 36 -14.80 -11.49 -2.51
CA GLU A 36 -15.53 -12.47 -3.32
C GLU A 36 -14.55 -13.11 -4.33
N ASP A 37 -15.01 -14.11 -5.09
CA ASP A 37 -14.19 -14.80 -6.11
C ASP A 37 -13.64 -13.85 -7.20
N ASP A 38 -14.33 -12.74 -7.46
CA ASP A 38 -13.99 -11.72 -8.46
C ASP A 38 -13.75 -10.32 -7.86
N LEU A 39 -13.69 -10.21 -6.52
CA LEU A 39 -13.54 -8.94 -5.82
C LEU A 39 -12.37 -8.97 -4.84
N VAL A 40 -11.42 -8.06 -5.05
CA VAL A 40 -10.34 -7.78 -4.11
C VAL A 40 -10.37 -6.33 -3.67
N SER A 41 -10.04 -6.08 -2.40
CA SER A 41 -9.98 -4.74 -1.82
C SER A 41 -8.77 -4.58 -0.91
N LEU A 42 -8.31 -3.34 -0.73
CA LEU A 42 -7.34 -3.00 0.32
C LEU A 42 -8.02 -2.70 1.66
N GLU A 43 -9.35 -2.51 1.67
CA GLU A 43 -10.16 -2.17 2.85
C GLU A 43 -9.58 -0.98 3.65
N TRP A 44 -9.26 0.10 2.93
CA TRP A 44 -8.76 1.36 3.49
C TRP A 44 -9.86 2.42 3.55
N ASP A 45 -10.44 2.61 4.74
CA ASP A 45 -11.63 3.43 4.97
C ASP A 45 -11.51 4.91 4.56
N ASN A 46 -10.33 5.52 4.75
CA ASN A 46 -10.13 6.97 4.59
C ASN A 46 -9.53 7.38 3.24
N THR A 47 -9.35 6.45 2.31
CA THR A 47 -8.65 6.66 1.03
C THR A 47 -9.12 7.91 0.28
N PHE A 48 -10.43 8.13 0.21
CA PHE A 48 -10.99 9.29 -0.50
C PHE A 48 -10.58 10.61 0.16
N LYS A 49 -10.67 10.69 1.48
CA LYS A 49 -10.31 11.88 2.23
C LYS A 49 -8.81 12.15 2.11
N GLU A 50 -8.00 11.12 2.30
CA GLU A 50 -6.55 11.20 2.23
C GLU A 50 -6.09 11.78 0.89
N ILE A 51 -6.58 11.23 -0.23
CA ILE A 51 -6.17 11.68 -1.56
C ILE A 51 -6.69 13.10 -1.87
N TYR A 52 -7.99 13.36 -1.67
CA TYR A 52 -8.63 14.56 -2.21
C TYR A 52 -8.69 15.75 -1.25
N LEU A 53 -8.55 15.52 0.05
CA LEU A 53 -8.60 16.57 1.08
C LEU A 53 -7.25 16.78 1.75
N ASP A 54 -6.54 15.69 2.07
CA ASP A 54 -5.29 15.77 2.84
C ASP A 54 -4.03 15.78 1.95
N GLY A 55 -4.15 15.43 0.66
CA GLY A 55 -3.03 15.32 -0.28
C GLY A 55 -2.11 14.14 0.00
N ASP A 56 -2.60 13.13 0.72
CA ASP A 56 -1.87 11.90 1.05
C ASP A 56 -2.17 10.80 0.03
N GLU A 57 -1.16 10.46 -0.76
CA GLU A 57 -1.21 9.43 -1.79
C GLU A 57 -0.67 8.06 -1.31
N SER A 58 -0.54 7.85 0.01
CA SER A 58 -0.06 6.59 0.58
C SER A 58 -0.89 5.39 0.13
N SER A 59 -2.22 5.55 0.06
CA SER A 59 -3.15 4.53 -0.45
C SER A 59 -2.82 4.08 -1.88
N ILE A 60 -2.42 5.02 -2.75
CA ILE A 60 -2.01 4.73 -4.14
C ILE A 60 -0.71 3.93 -4.15
N TYR A 61 0.24 4.22 -3.24
CA TYR A 61 1.45 3.41 -3.06
C TYR A 61 1.11 1.95 -2.75
N TYR A 62 0.22 1.72 -1.79
CA TYR A 62 -0.14 0.35 -1.38
C TYR A 62 -0.91 -0.39 -2.48
N ALA A 63 -1.77 0.29 -3.24
CA ALA A 63 -2.42 -0.28 -4.41
C ALA A 63 -1.41 -0.73 -5.48
N ALA A 64 -0.42 0.10 -5.79
CA ALA A 64 0.64 -0.25 -6.75
C ALA A 64 1.47 -1.45 -6.26
N GLN A 65 1.75 -1.53 -4.95
CA GLN A 65 2.47 -2.66 -4.35
C GLN A 65 1.65 -3.95 -4.45
N ALA A 66 0.36 -3.91 -4.13
CA ALA A 66 -0.55 -5.04 -4.21
C ALA A 66 -0.67 -5.59 -5.64
N LEU A 67 -0.82 -4.69 -6.62
CA LEU A 67 -0.81 -5.05 -8.04
C LEU A 67 0.53 -5.65 -8.47
N SER A 68 1.65 -5.13 -7.97
CA SER A 68 2.98 -5.70 -8.25
C SER A 68 3.15 -7.11 -7.67
N THR A 69 2.57 -7.39 -6.50
CA THR A 69 2.49 -8.75 -5.93
C THR A 69 1.65 -9.66 -6.81
N MET A 70 0.52 -9.18 -7.32
CA MET A 70 -0.31 -9.92 -8.26
C MET A 70 0.46 -10.27 -9.55
N GLN A 71 1.23 -9.33 -10.11
CA GLN A 71 2.09 -9.61 -11.28
C GLN A 71 3.17 -10.67 -10.98
N ARG A 72 3.75 -10.63 -9.78
CA ARG A 72 4.73 -11.65 -9.35
C ARG A 72 4.10 -13.04 -9.24
N ALA A 73 2.85 -13.14 -8.81
CA ALA A 73 2.14 -14.40 -8.65
C ALA A 73 1.58 -14.96 -9.97
N TYR A 74 1.02 -14.11 -10.83
CA TYR A 74 0.21 -14.52 -11.99
C TYR A 74 0.80 -14.12 -13.35
N GLY A 75 1.93 -13.41 -13.36
CA GLY A 75 2.56 -12.88 -14.57
C GLY A 75 2.27 -11.40 -14.79
N LYS A 76 3.12 -10.74 -15.58
CA LYS A 76 3.02 -9.30 -15.85
C LYS A 76 1.73 -8.96 -16.61
N PHE A 77 1.18 -7.79 -16.32
CA PHE A 77 0.08 -7.23 -17.10
C PHE A 77 0.60 -6.84 -18.49
N PRO A 78 0.04 -7.41 -19.58
CA PRO A 78 0.48 -7.08 -20.93
C PRO A 78 0.10 -5.64 -21.33
N HIS A 79 -0.97 -5.11 -20.73
CA HIS A 79 -1.47 -3.77 -20.97
C HIS A 79 -1.86 -3.12 -19.64
N VAL A 80 -1.32 -1.93 -19.39
CA VAL A 80 -1.71 -1.08 -18.26
C VAL A 80 -2.34 0.18 -18.85
N VAL A 81 -3.59 0.44 -18.49
CA VAL A 81 -4.37 1.59 -18.96
C VAL A 81 -4.92 2.32 -17.73
N GLY A 82 -4.86 3.64 -17.73
CA GLY A 82 -5.28 4.47 -16.61
C GLY A 82 -5.94 5.76 -17.07
N LYS A 83 -6.74 6.36 -16.19
CA LYS A 83 -7.34 7.67 -16.41
C LYS A 83 -7.46 8.42 -15.08
N GLY A 84 -6.92 9.63 -15.05
CA GLY A 84 -6.98 10.53 -13.91
C GLY A 84 -5.69 10.49 -13.09
N ASP A 85 -5.47 11.55 -12.31
CA ASP A 85 -4.17 11.83 -11.69
C ASP A 85 -3.71 10.67 -10.79
N GLY A 86 -4.59 10.15 -9.94
CA GLY A 86 -4.24 9.02 -9.06
C GLY A 86 -3.90 7.72 -9.79
N ALA A 87 -4.43 7.51 -11.02
CA ALA A 87 -4.05 6.39 -11.86
C ALA A 87 -2.68 6.61 -12.52
N ASP A 88 -2.39 7.85 -12.93
CA ASP A 88 -1.15 8.22 -13.61
C ASP A 88 0.06 8.20 -12.64
N VAL A 89 -0.13 8.63 -11.39
CA VAL A 89 0.94 8.78 -10.36
C VAL A 89 1.81 7.53 -10.23
N ARG A 90 1.25 6.32 -10.41
CA ARG A 90 1.99 5.06 -10.24
C ARG A 90 1.88 4.06 -11.38
N MET A 91 1.39 4.46 -12.56
CA MET A 91 1.42 3.60 -13.74
C MET A 91 2.84 3.11 -14.07
N ALA A 92 3.86 3.95 -13.88
CA ALA A 92 5.26 3.57 -14.11
C ALA A 92 5.76 2.44 -13.20
N THR A 93 5.22 2.31 -11.99
CA THR A 93 5.59 1.25 -11.04
C THR A 93 5.09 -0.12 -11.50
N LEU A 94 3.99 -0.17 -12.25
CA LEU A 94 3.42 -1.43 -12.75
C LEU A 94 4.06 -1.91 -14.05
N VAL A 95 4.66 -1.00 -14.82
CA VAL A 95 5.23 -1.26 -16.16
C VAL A 95 6.72 -1.64 -16.12
N ALA A 96 7.41 -1.43 -14.99
CA ALA A 96 8.80 -1.85 -14.77
C ALA A 96 8.94 -3.38 -14.57
#